data_AF-A0A7Y2HJ03-F1
#
_entry.id   AF-A0A7Y2HJ03-F1
#
_cell.length_a   1.000
_cell.length_b   1.000
_cell.length_c   1.000
_cell.angle_alpha   90.00
_cell.angle_beta   90.00
_cell.angle_gamma   90.00
#
_symmetry.space_group_name_H-M   'P 1'
#
loop_
_entity.id
_entity.type
_entity.pdbx_description
1 polymer ?
#
loop_
_entity_poly.entity_id
_entity_poly.type
_entity_poly.pdbx_seq_one_letter_code
_entity_poly.pdbx_strand_id
1 'polypeptide(L)'
;MHIKNYISYFLMLFIAAFLISFSACKSAKEMGEQAEESVMVSPEKLDNALLWKVEGNGITQPSYVYGTIHIIGKEDFFLPEGTLGAIEASDKMVFEIDMAEMSDISKQMGLLKEVFMKDNMSLKDLISDEEYTMVKNHFQKMGLPIMMFERMKPMFLTVFAGEGMDINGLQTGSMKSYEMEFYEMAQQSDKGVGGLETMEYQMSMFDSIPYQVQADMLIETIKSSDAGSDQFRMMIDLYKSQDINSMVSMISEEDSGMQGFETLLVDQRNMNWIPLMKDMMIEGPVFFAVGAGHLAGKNGVIPLLMKEGYKLTPLSNAPATKKI
;
A
#
# COMPACT_ATOMS: atom_id res chain seq x y z
N MET A 1 9.82 -9.41 26.73
CA MET A 1 9.45 -10.36 25.65
C MET A 1 8.06 -10.08 25.07
N HIS A 2 7.09 -9.59 25.86
CA HIS A 2 5.71 -9.37 25.37
C HIS A 2 5.47 -8.09 24.55
N ILE A 3 6.25 -7.01 24.74
CA ILE A 3 6.02 -5.72 24.04
C ILE A 3 6.33 -5.82 22.53
N LYS A 4 7.37 -6.56 22.13
CA LYS A 4 7.69 -6.81 20.71
C LYS A 4 6.57 -7.54 19.97
N ASN A 5 5.81 -8.39 20.67
CA ASN A 5 4.70 -9.14 20.08
C ASN A 5 3.55 -8.19 19.72
N TYR A 6 3.17 -7.27 20.62
CA TYR A 6 2.08 -6.32 20.34
C TYR A 6 2.42 -5.35 19.20
N ILE A 7 3.67 -4.87 19.13
CA ILE A 7 4.13 -4.00 18.05
C ILE A 7 4.05 -4.74 16.70
N SER A 8 4.43 -6.02 16.64
CA SER A 8 4.37 -6.83 15.40
C SER A 8 2.93 -7.03 14.89
N TYR A 9 1.98 -7.37 15.76
CA TYR A 9 0.57 -7.51 15.37
C TYR A 9 -0.07 -6.17 15.00
N PHE A 10 0.27 -5.11 15.75
CA PHE A 10 -0.20 -3.77 15.48
C PHE A 10 0.33 -3.25 14.15
N LEU A 11 1.62 -3.44 13.87
CA LEU A 11 2.26 -3.09 12.60
C LEU A 11 1.60 -3.82 11.41
N MET A 12 1.25 -5.10 11.56
CA MET A 12 0.49 -5.83 10.53
C MET A 12 -0.94 -5.28 10.33
N LEU A 13 -1.61 -4.83 11.39
CA LEU A 13 -2.90 -4.13 11.30
C LEU A 13 -2.79 -2.77 10.58
N PHE A 14 -1.62 -2.13 10.58
CA PHE A 14 -1.40 -0.90 9.81
C PHE A 14 -0.95 -1.19 8.40
N ILE A 15 -0.13 -2.21 8.17
CA ILE A 15 0.22 -2.65 6.82
C ILE A 15 -1.03 -3.18 6.09
N ALA A 16 -2.02 -3.65 6.86
CA ALA A 16 -3.35 -3.96 6.36
C ALA A 16 -4.05 -2.78 5.68
N ALA A 17 -3.81 -1.54 6.11
CA ALA A 17 -4.33 -0.35 5.42
C ALA A 17 -3.78 -0.20 3.99
N PHE A 18 -2.58 -0.71 3.72
CA PHE A 18 -1.89 -0.42 2.47
C PHE A 18 -1.96 -1.56 1.44
N LEU A 19 -2.30 -2.78 1.87
CA LEU A 19 -2.25 -3.99 1.03
C LEU A 19 -3.60 -4.43 0.45
N ILE A 20 -4.69 -3.75 0.78
CA ILE A 20 -6.03 -4.16 0.32
C ILE A 20 -6.20 -3.66 -1.11
N SER A 21 -5.76 -4.44 -2.08
CA SER A 21 -6.13 -4.20 -3.48
C SER A 21 -6.31 -5.48 -4.27
N PHE A 22 -6.64 -6.59 -3.63
CA PHE A 22 -6.77 -7.87 -4.32
C PHE A 22 -7.99 -8.63 -3.84
N SER A 23 -9.14 -8.40 -4.47
CA SER A 23 -10.25 -9.35 -4.46
C SER A 23 -11.16 -9.27 -5.69
N ALA A 24 -11.04 -10.32 -6.51
CA ALA A 24 -12.12 -11.07 -7.18
C ALA A 24 -12.65 -10.64 -8.56
N CYS A 25 -11.94 -11.13 -9.60
CA CYS A 25 -12.47 -11.31 -10.96
C CYS A 25 -13.80 -12.09 -10.96
N LYS A 26 -14.89 -11.43 -11.39
CA LYS A 26 -16.08 -12.11 -11.90
C LYS A 26 -16.82 -11.24 -12.91
N SER A 27 -16.67 -11.62 -14.18
CA SER A 27 -17.54 -11.18 -15.29
C SER A 27 -19.02 -11.13 -14.90
N ALA A 28 -19.57 -9.92 -14.81
CA ALA A 28 -21.00 -9.69 -14.84
C ALA A 28 -21.30 -8.41 -15.63
N LYS A 29 -22.10 -8.62 -16.68
CA LYS A 29 -22.51 -7.67 -17.69
C LYS A 29 -23.57 -6.68 -17.15
N GLU A 30 -23.56 -5.48 -17.74
CA GLU A 30 -24.65 -4.52 -18.00
C GLU A 30 -25.13 -3.53 -16.92
N MET A 31 -24.81 -2.24 -17.14
CA MET A 31 -25.67 -1.03 -17.30
C MET A 31 -24.93 0.19 -16.74
N GLY A 32 -24.72 1.33 -17.40
CA GLY A 32 -25.10 1.87 -18.70
C GLY A 32 -24.47 3.28 -18.84
N GLU A 33 -24.39 3.77 -20.09
CA GLU A 33 -23.69 4.98 -20.55
C GLU A 33 -24.03 6.28 -19.81
N GLN A 34 -23.02 7.13 -19.59
CA GLN A 34 -22.77 8.36 -20.38
C GLN A 34 -21.59 9.14 -19.78
N ALA A 35 -20.52 9.34 -20.54
CA ALA A 35 -19.58 10.42 -20.26
C ALA A 35 -19.00 10.94 -21.59
N GLU A 36 -19.21 12.24 -21.80
CA GLU A 36 -18.84 12.99 -22.99
C GLU A 36 -17.33 12.94 -23.29
N GLU A 37 -17.05 12.90 -24.59
CA GLU A 37 -15.73 12.89 -25.18
C GLU A 37 -15.02 14.23 -24.93
N SER A 38 -14.27 14.31 -23.82
CA SER A 38 -13.25 15.32 -23.64
C SER A 38 -11.90 14.73 -24.04
N VAL A 39 -11.18 15.44 -24.91
CA VAL A 39 -9.85 15.08 -25.41
C VAL A 39 -8.88 14.98 -24.23
N MET A 40 -8.78 13.79 -23.63
CA MET A 40 -7.79 13.50 -22.60
C MET A 40 -6.50 13.09 -23.28
N VAL A 41 -5.44 13.87 -23.05
CA VAL A 41 -4.07 13.35 -23.19
C VAL A 41 -3.99 12.15 -22.26
N SER A 42 -3.93 10.94 -22.82
CA SER A 42 -3.62 9.74 -22.06
C SER A 42 -2.29 9.99 -21.35
N PRO A 43 -2.17 9.77 -20.02
CA PRO A 43 -0.84 9.74 -19.42
C PRO A 43 -0.01 8.72 -20.20
N GLU A 44 1.17 9.11 -20.66
CA GLU A 44 2.07 8.19 -21.34
C GLU A 44 2.37 7.03 -20.38
N LYS A 45 2.36 5.81 -20.92
CA LYS A 45 2.77 4.61 -20.18
C LYS A 45 4.17 4.86 -19.62
N LEU A 46 4.33 4.74 -18.30
CA LEU A 46 5.61 4.95 -17.63
C LEU A 46 6.54 3.75 -17.90
N ASP A 47 7.85 3.97 -17.79
CA ASP A 47 8.82 2.89 -17.79
C ASP A 47 8.63 1.96 -16.58
N ASN A 48 9.00 0.68 -16.73
CA ASN A 48 8.88 -0.30 -15.66
C ASN A 48 9.98 -0.10 -14.61
N ALA A 49 9.77 0.78 -13.64
CA ALA A 49 10.73 1.07 -12.59
C ALA A 49 10.04 1.30 -11.24
N LEU A 50 10.60 0.76 -10.17
CA LEU A 50 10.21 1.08 -8.80
C LEU A 50 10.92 2.33 -8.26
N LEU A 51 12.15 2.61 -8.71
CA LEU A 51 12.95 3.75 -8.24
C LEU A 51 13.03 4.83 -9.33
N TRP A 52 12.62 6.04 -8.95
CA TRP A 52 12.63 7.22 -9.81
C TRP A 52 13.40 8.36 -9.17
N LYS A 53 14.23 9.03 -9.97
CA LYS A 53 14.94 10.25 -9.58
C LYS A 53 14.12 11.47 -9.95
N VAL A 54 13.95 12.40 -9.02
CA VAL A 54 13.29 13.69 -9.16
C VAL A 54 14.37 14.78 -9.26
N GLU A 55 14.33 15.59 -10.32
CA GLU A 55 15.26 16.70 -10.57
C GLU A 55 14.54 17.94 -11.10
N GLY A 56 15.18 19.10 -11.01
CA GLY A 56 14.69 20.34 -11.60
C GLY A 56 13.68 21.10 -10.75
N ASN A 57 12.96 22.03 -11.36
CA ASN A 57 11.96 22.87 -10.67
C ASN A 57 12.46 23.57 -9.39
N GLY A 58 13.72 24.03 -9.39
CA GLY A 58 14.30 24.80 -8.29
C GLY A 58 14.98 23.99 -7.17
N ILE A 59 14.90 22.65 -7.19
CA ILE A 59 15.66 21.82 -6.22
C ILE A 59 17.13 21.73 -6.66
N THR A 60 18.06 21.81 -5.71
CA THR A 60 19.51 21.87 -5.97
C THR A 60 20.18 20.50 -5.97
N GLN A 61 19.55 19.51 -5.33
CA GLN A 61 19.96 18.12 -5.28
C GLN A 61 18.78 17.21 -5.64
N PRO A 62 19.02 16.04 -6.24
CA PRO A 62 17.96 15.12 -6.59
C PRO A 62 17.28 14.56 -5.35
N SER A 63 15.98 14.33 -5.46
CA SER A 63 15.20 13.49 -4.54
C SER A 63 14.76 12.22 -5.25
N TYR A 64 14.18 11.27 -4.54
CA TYR A 64 13.87 9.95 -5.07
C TYR A 64 12.48 9.50 -4.63
N VAL A 65 11.76 8.84 -5.53
CA VAL A 65 10.48 8.18 -5.22
C VAL A 65 10.65 6.69 -5.47
N TYR A 66 10.28 5.89 -4.48
CA TYR A 66 10.37 4.44 -4.49
C TYR A 66 9.00 3.81 -4.25
N GLY A 67 8.63 2.86 -5.10
CA GLY A 67 7.41 2.05 -4.99
C GLY A 67 7.63 0.80 -4.17
N THR A 68 7.00 0.68 -2.99
CA THR A 68 7.03 -0.53 -2.16
C THR A 68 5.86 -1.46 -2.46
N ILE A 69 5.97 -2.73 -2.06
CA ILE A 69 4.81 -3.66 -1.97
C ILE A 69 4.44 -3.89 -0.50
N HIS A 70 4.85 -2.99 0.39
CA HIS A 70 4.73 -3.11 1.84
C HIS A 70 5.40 -4.37 2.41
N ILE A 71 4.74 -5.53 2.35
CA ILE A 71 5.26 -6.82 2.82
C ILE A 71 5.42 -7.82 1.67
N ILE A 72 6.51 -8.57 1.71
CA ILE A 72 6.76 -9.67 0.78
C ILE A 72 7.48 -10.84 1.47
N GLY A 73 7.39 -12.04 0.91
CA GLY A 73 8.20 -13.19 1.33
C GLY A 73 9.69 -12.86 1.25
N LYS A 74 10.48 -13.32 2.21
CA LYS A 74 11.92 -13.01 2.31
C LYS A 74 12.70 -13.43 1.07
N GLU A 75 12.30 -14.53 0.44
CA GLU A 75 12.85 -15.06 -0.81
C GLU A 75 12.60 -14.17 -2.03
N ASP A 76 11.54 -13.37 -2.01
CA ASP A 76 11.17 -12.44 -3.08
C ASP A 76 11.57 -10.98 -2.78
N PHE A 77 11.99 -10.69 -1.55
CA PHE A 77 12.49 -9.36 -1.17
C PHE A 77 13.75 -8.99 -1.95
N PHE A 78 13.74 -7.84 -2.62
CA PHE A 78 14.89 -7.33 -3.34
C PHE A 78 14.91 -5.80 -3.34
N LEU A 79 16.11 -5.23 -3.48
CA LEU A 79 16.28 -3.80 -3.74
C LEU A 79 16.77 -3.63 -5.18
N PRO A 80 16.05 -2.90 -6.05
CA PRO A 80 16.54 -2.57 -7.37
C PRO A 80 17.89 -1.86 -7.34
N GLU A 81 18.68 -2.01 -8.40
CA GLU A 81 19.95 -1.29 -8.54
C GLU A 81 19.75 0.23 -8.37
N GLY A 82 20.69 0.88 -7.68
CA GLY A 82 20.62 2.30 -7.37
C GLY A 82 19.85 2.65 -6.08
N THR A 83 19.06 1.74 -5.52
CA THR A 83 18.25 2.02 -4.31
C THR A 83 19.11 2.45 -3.13
N LEU A 84 20.18 1.69 -2.82
CA LEU A 84 21.07 2.03 -1.70
C LEU A 84 21.79 3.37 -1.91
N GLY A 85 22.19 3.67 -3.15
CA GLY A 85 22.82 4.96 -3.49
C GLY A 85 21.85 6.14 -3.37
N ALA A 86 20.57 5.93 -3.73
CA ALA A 86 19.51 6.93 -3.54
C ALA A 86 19.23 7.20 -2.06
N ILE A 87 19.18 6.15 -1.23
CA ILE A 87 19.05 6.27 0.23
C ILE A 87 20.26 7.02 0.81
N GLU A 88 21.48 6.65 0.41
CA GLU A 88 22.71 7.29 0.89
C GLU A 88 22.73 8.79 0.54
N ALA A 89 22.34 9.14 -0.69
CA ALA A 89 22.29 10.51 -1.20
C ALA A 89 21.16 11.38 -0.62
N SER A 90 20.25 10.81 0.18
CA SER A 90 19.12 11.53 0.77
C SER A 90 19.36 11.88 2.23
N ASP A 91 18.93 13.05 2.67
CA ASP A 91 19.05 13.49 4.06
C ASP A 91 17.89 13.00 4.92
N LYS A 92 16.73 12.76 4.28
CA LYS A 92 15.50 12.29 4.93
C LYS A 92 14.89 11.10 4.18
N MET A 93 14.30 10.18 4.95
CA MET A 93 13.46 9.09 4.47
C MET A 93 12.00 9.41 4.83
N VAL A 94 11.13 9.53 3.85
CA VAL A 94 9.73 9.90 4.07
C VAL A 94 8.84 8.78 3.56
N PHE A 95 7.92 8.34 4.40
CA PHE A 95 6.98 7.26 4.10
C PHE A 95 5.57 7.83 3.91
N GLU A 96 4.58 6.99 3.61
CA GLU A 96 3.18 7.43 3.64
C GLU A 96 2.79 7.89 5.05
N ILE A 97 3.06 7.07 6.06
CA ILE A 97 2.89 7.40 7.48
C ILE A 97 4.27 7.51 8.13
N ASP A 98 4.45 8.46 9.04
CA ASP A 98 5.68 8.56 9.82
C ASP A 98 5.88 7.31 10.70
N MET A 99 6.85 6.48 10.32
CA MET A 99 7.19 5.24 11.01
C MET A 99 7.67 5.46 12.45
N ALA A 100 8.14 6.66 12.80
CA ALA A 100 8.49 6.99 14.18
C ALA A 100 7.25 7.02 15.09
N GLU A 101 6.07 7.37 14.55
CA GLU A 101 4.81 7.34 15.30
C GLU A 101 4.42 5.93 15.72
N MET A 102 4.81 4.92 14.94
CA MET A 102 4.58 3.52 15.28
C MET A 102 5.41 3.05 16.47
N SER A 103 6.42 3.82 16.91
CA SER A 103 7.17 3.52 18.13
C SER A 103 6.55 4.17 19.39
N ASP A 104 5.58 5.08 19.23
CA ASP A 104 4.91 5.75 20.34
C ASP A 104 3.68 4.95 20.82
N ILE A 105 3.81 4.37 22.02
CA ILE A 105 2.77 3.56 22.67
C ILE A 105 1.44 4.33 22.80
N SER A 106 1.48 5.65 23.03
CA SER A 106 0.26 6.45 23.20
C SER A 106 -0.51 6.56 21.89
N LYS A 107 0.21 6.78 20.78
CA LYS A 107 -0.39 6.78 19.43
C LYS A 107 -0.96 5.41 19.09
N GLN A 108 -0.21 4.34 19.36
CA GLN A 108 -0.68 2.97 19.16
C GLN A 108 -2.01 2.69 19.89
N MET A 109 -2.12 3.11 21.15
CA MET A 109 -3.33 2.91 21.95
C MET A 109 -4.54 3.71 21.44
N GLY A 110 -4.33 4.91 20.91
CA GLY A 110 -5.41 5.72 20.31
C GLY A 110 -5.99 5.03 19.08
N LEU A 111 -5.10 4.58 18.22
CA LEU A 111 -5.39 3.89 16.97
C LEU A 111 -6.00 2.50 17.14
N LEU A 112 -5.67 1.76 18.22
CA LEU A 112 -6.34 0.48 18.53
C LEU A 112 -7.87 0.61 18.58
N LYS A 113 -8.39 1.76 19.01
CA LYS A 113 -9.84 1.99 19.05
C LYS A 113 -10.44 2.12 17.66
N GLU A 114 -9.69 2.71 16.73
CA GLU A 114 -10.09 2.89 15.34
C GLU A 114 -10.01 1.59 14.52
N VAL A 115 -9.48 0.50 15.07
CA VAL A 115 -9.52 -0.82 14.42
C VAL A 115 -10.90 -1.49 14.54
N PHE A 116 -11.68 -1.11 15.57
CA PHE A 116 -12.98 -1.73 15.85
C PHE A 116 -14.13 -0.98 15.20
N MET A 117 -15.18 -1.72 14.83
CA MET A 117 -16.44 -1.14 14.37
C MET A 117 -17.13 -0.37 15.51
N LYS A 118 -17.83 0.69 15.13
CA LYS A 118 -18.62 1.52 16.05
C LYS A 118 -19.92 0.81 16.45
N ASP A 119 -20.62 1.35 17.46
CA ASP A 119 -21.97 0.95 17.87
C ASP A 119 -22.15 -0.53 18.30
N ASN A 120 -21.06 -1.15 18.78
CA ASN A 120 -21.04 -2.58 19.12
C ASN A 120 -21.39 -3.54 17.98
N MET A 121 -21.29 -3.08 16.73
CA MET A 121 -21.46 -3.95 15.57
C MET A 121 -20.42 -5.08 15.57
N SER A 122 -20.82 -6.18 14.95
CA SER A 122 -20.01 -7.37 14.72
C SER A 122 -20.17 -7.85 13.28
N LEU A 123 -19.28 -8.73 12.86
CA LEU A 123 -19.32 -9.31 11.53
C LEU A 123 -20.65 -10.04 11.27
N LYS A 124 -21.25 -10.65 12.29
CA LYS A 124 -22.57 -11.33 12.19
C LYS A 124 -23.72 -10.39 11.85
N ASP A 125 -23.56 -9.09 12.10
CA ASP A 125 -24.56 -8.09 11.73
C ASP A 125 -24.47 -7.70 10.25
N LEU A 126 -23.38 -8.09 9.56
CA LEU A 126 -23.05 -7.69 8.17
C LEU A 126 -23.14 -8.85 7.17
N ILE A 127 -22.96 -10.09 7.61
CA ILE A 127 -22.92 -11.26 6.72
C ILE A 127 -23.87 -12.36 7.18
N SER A 128 -24.24 -13.25 6.27
CA SER A 128 -25.08 -14.41 6.57
C SER A 128 -24.40 -15.42 7.51
N ASP A 129 -25.18 -16.30 8.14
CA ASP A 129 -24.64 -17.38 8.98
C ASP A 129 -23.68 -18.33 8.21
N GLU A 130 -23.95 -18.52 6.91
CA GLU A 130 -23.11 -19.32 6.01
C GLU A 130 -21.76 -18.65 5.78
N GLU A 131 -21.76 -17.36 5.43
CA GLU A 131 -20.55 -16.56 5.26
C GLU A 131 -19.77 -16.45 6.57
N TYR A 132 -20.44 -16.25 7.72
CA TYR A 132 -19.76 -16.22 9.01
C TYR A 132 -19.06 -17.55 9.31
N THR A 133 -19.68 -18.68 8.94
CA THR A 133 -19.06 -20.00 9.06
C THR A 133 -17.84 -20.13 8.15
N MET A 134 -17.91 -19.58 6.93
CA MET A 134 -16.77 -19.51 6.01
C MET A 134 -15.61 -18.70 6.61
N VAL A 135 -15.86 -17.48 7.10
CA VAL A 135 -14.83 -16.65 7.74
C VAL A 135 -14.22 -17.36 8.94
N LYS A 136 -15.06 -17.92 9.81
CA LYS A 136 -14.58 -18.68 10.98
C LYS A 136 -13.65 -19.82 10.58
N ASN A 137 -14.03 -20.61 9.58
CA ASN A 137 -13.24 -21.74 9.13
C ASN A 137 -11.90 -21.28 8.51
N HIS A 138 -11.92 -20.23 7.69
CA HIS A 138 -10.73 -19.67 7.07
C HIS A 138 -9.69 -19.24 8.13
N PHE A 139 -10.09 -18.37 9.07
CA PHE A 139 -9.20 -17.89 10.12
C PHE A 139 -8.76 -18.99 11.10
N GLN A 140 -9.61 -20.00 11.34
CA GLN A 140 -9.24 -21.14 12.18
C GLN A 140 -8.12 -21.98 11.56
N LYS A 141 -8.06 -22.13 10.22
CA LYS A 141 -6.92 -22.78 9.53
C LYS A 141 -5.61 -22.04 9.78
N MET A 142 -5.67 -20.71 9.94
CA MET A 142 -4.52 -19.85 10.24
C MET A 142 -4.16 -19.80 11.73
N GLY A 143 -4.90 -20.50 12.60
CA GLY A 143 -4.71 -20.46 14.05
C GLY A 143 -5.28 -19.20 14.72
N LEU A 144 -6.10 -18.42 14.01
CA LEU A 144 -6.75 -17.22 14.53
C LEU A 144 -8.22 -17.52 14.91
N PRO A 145 -8.61 -17.41 16.18
CA PRO A 145 -10.00 -17.55 16.58
C PRO A 145 -10.79 -16.29 16.22
N ILE A 146 -11.59 -16.31 15.14
CA ILE A 146 -12.35 -15.14 14.66
C ILE A 146 -13.22 -14.47 15.72
N MET A 147 -13.67 -15.21 16.75
CA MET A 147 -14.47 -14.66 17.86
C MET A 147 -13.74 -13.56 18.63
N MET A 148 -12.40 -13.53 18.62
CA MET A 148 -11.62 -12.46 19.25
C MET A 148 -11.58 -11.18 18.40
N PHE A 149 -11.93 -11.29 17.12
CA PHE A 149 -11.80 -10.25 16.11
C PHE A 149 -13.13 -9.91 15.42
N GLU A 150 -14.25 -10.50 15.87
CA GLU A 150 -15.57 -10.37 15.23
C GLU A 150 -16.10 -8.92 15.21
N ARG A 151 -15.50 -8.03 16.01
CA ARG A 151 -15.86 -6.61 16.11
C ARG A 151 -14.84 -5.70 15.43
N MET A 152 -13.78 -6.24 14.86
CA MET A 152 -12.85 -5.46 14.03
C MET A 152 -13.53 -5.07 12.73
N LYS A 153 -13.16 -3.92 12.17
CA LYS A 153 -13.66 -3.52 10.84
C LYS A 153 -13.26 -4.61 9.83
N PRO A 154 -14.17 -5.11 8.97
CA PRO A 154 -13.89 -6.25 8.09
C PRO A 154 -12.69 -6.04 7.18
N MET A 155 -12.43 -4.78 6.80
CA MET A 155 -11.29 -4.41 5.98
C MET A 155 -9.92 -4.75 6.60
N PHE A 156 -9.76 -4.65 7.93
CA PHE A 156 -8.55 -5.13 8.60
C PHE A 156 -8.43 -6.66 8.57
N LEU A 157 -9.57 -7.36 8.55
CA LEU A 157 -9.60 -8.82 8.44
C LEU A 157 -9.19 -9.27 7.03
N THR A 158 -9.58 -8.52 5.99
CA THR A 158 -9.24 -8.83 4.59
C THR A 158 -7.75 -9.05 4.39
N VAL A 159 -6.91 -8.28 5.08
CA VAL A 159 -5.45 -8.41 4.94
C VAL A 159 -4.95 -9.73 5.46
N PHE A 160 -5.47 -10.18 6.61
CA PHE A 160 -5.10 -11.50 7.12
C PHE A 160 -5.69 -12.64 6.30
N ALA A 161 -6.81 -12.41 5.61
CA ALA A 161 -7.47 -13.42 4.80
C ALA A 161 -6.79 -13.70 3.44
N GLY A 162 -5.77 -12.91 3.07
CA GLY A 162 -5.04 -13.08 1.82
C GLY A 162 -4.19 -14.35 1.78
N GLU A 163 -4.12 -14.98 0.61
CA GLU A 163 -3.23 -16.13 0.38
C GLU A 163 -1.76 -15.74 0.55
N GLY A 164 -0.95 -16.61 1.16
CA GLY A 164 0.49 -16.39 1.33
C GLY A 164 0.88 -15.56 2.56
N MET A 165 -0.08 -15.10 3.37
CA MET A 165 0.24 -14.36 4.59
C MET A 165 0.65 -15.28 5.75
N ASP A 166 1.93 -15.23 6.13
CA ASP A 166 2.40 -15.74 7.42
C ASP A 166 2.24 -14.65 8.50
N ILE A 167 1.23 -14.80 9.37
CA ILE A 167 0.93 -13.88 10.47
C ILE A 167 2.11 -13.75 11.46
N ASN A 168 2.95 -14.78 11.57
CA ASN A 168 4.16 -14.70 12.40
C ASN A 168 5.39 -14.33 11.55
N GLY A 169 5.21 -14.06 10.26
CA GLY A 169 6.28 -14.05 9.29
C GLY A 169 7.26 -12.91 9.46
N LEU A 170 6.80 -11.73 9.86
CA LEU A 170 7.70 -10.62 10.23
C LEU A 170 8.52 -10.96 11.49
N GLN A 171 7.94 -11.71 12.43
CA GLN A 171 8.63 -12.10 13.67
C GLN A 171 9.64 -13.23 13.43
N THR A 172 9.28 -14.23 12.61
CA THR A 172 10.16 -15.35 12.25
C THR A 172 11.19 -14.95 11.19
N GLY A 173 10.95 -13.84 10.50
CA GLY A 173 11.75 -13.35 9.38
C GLY A 173 11.48 -14.10 8.07
N SER A 174 10.39 -14.86 7.94
CA SER A 174 9.92 -15.41 6.66
C SER A 174 9.29 -14.33 5.77
N MET A 175 8.81 -13.23 6.34
CA MET A 175 8.31 -12.05 5.62
C MET A 175 9.18 -10.82 5.92
N LYS A 176 9.22 -9.88 4.99
CA LYS A 176 9.96 -8.62 5.06
C LYS A 176 9.04 -7.44 4.78
N SER A 177 9.17 -6.36 5.54
CA SER A 177 8.50 -5.07 5.26
C SER A 177 9.50 -4.07 4.69
N TYR A 178 9.20 -3.48 3.53
CA TYR A 178 10.05 -2.46 2.92
C TYR A 178 10.16 -1.22 3.80
N GLU A 179 9.06 -0.75 4.38
CA GLU A 179 9.03 0.42 5.24
C GLU A 179 9.88 0.22 6.49
N MET A 180 9.83 -0.97 7.11
CA MET A 180 10.67 -1.29 8.27
C MET A 180 12.15 -1.38 7.91
N GLU A 181 12.50 -2.05 6.81
CA GLU A 181 13.91 -2.15 6.36
C GLU A 181 14.49 -0.76 6.04
N PHE A 182 13.73 0.08 5.35
CA PHE A 182 14.12 1.45 5.05
C PHE A 182 14.18 2.36 6.29
N TYR A 183 13.24 2.20 7.22
CA TYR A 183 13.26 2.91 8.49
C TYR A 183 14.50 2.52 9.32
N GLU A 184 14.81 1.23 9.40
CA GLU A 184 16.03 0.75 10.07
C GLU A 184 17.30 1.32 9.41
N MET A 185 17.37 1.38 8.08
CA MET A 185 18.49 2.02 7.36
C MET A 185 18.60 3.52 7.68
N ALA A 186 17.47 4.22 7.78
CA ALA A 186 17.42 5.63 8.17
C ALA A 186 18.01 5.83 9.57
N GLN A 187 17.59 5.02 10.53
CA GLN A 187 18.06 5.06 11.92
C GLN A 187 19.56 4.75 12.03
N GLN A 188 20.05 3.76 11.28
CA GLN A 188 21.47 3.39 11.28
C GLN A 188 22.38 4.46 10.67
N SER A 189 21.81 5.35 9.85
CA SER A 189 22.53 6.40 9.13
C SER A 189 22.22 7.81 9.66
N ASP A 190 21.57 7.92 10.83
CA ASP A 190 21.12 9.18 11.45
C ASP A 190 20.35 10.11 10.49
N LYS A 191 19.58 9.53 9.56
CA LYS A 191 18.76 10.28 8.59
C LYS A 191 17.45 10.70 9.24
N GLY A 192 16.93 11.86 8.83
CA GLY A 192 15.61 12.31 9.27
C GLY A 192 14.52 11.37 8.76
N VAL A 193 13.43 11.21 9.53
CA VAL A 193 12.26 10.41 9.13
C VAL A 193 11.01 11.27 9.17
N GLY A 194 10.06 11.02 8.27
CA GLY A 194 8.75 11.66 8.29
C GLY A 194 7.67 10.88 7.52
N GLY A 195 6.48 11.47 7.45
CA GLY A 195 5.32 10.93 6.76
C GLY A 195 4.68 11.96 5.81
N LEU A 196 4.00 11.49 4.77
CA LEU A 196 3.20 12.29 3.84
C LEU A 196 1.76 12.49 4.32
N GLU A 197 1.30 11.68 5.27
CA GLU A 197 0.00 11.76 5.90
C GLU A 197 0.05 11.22 7.34
N THR A 198 -1.03 11.42 8.09
CA THR A 198 -1.15 10.90 9.47
C THR A 198 -1.88 9.57 9.50
N MET A 199 -1.64 8.80 10.55
CA MET A 199 -2.34 7.54 10.78
C MET A 199 -3.86 7.73 10.86
N GLU A 200 -4.32 8.80 11.53
CA GLU A 200 -5.74 9.12 11.67
C GLU A 200 -6.39 9.45 10.32
N TYR A 201 -5.69 10.21 9.47
CA TYR A 201 -6.18 10.53 8.14
C TYR A 201 -6.37 9.25 7.32
N GLN A 202 -5.37 8.37 7.31
CA GLN A 202 -5.47 7.11 6.59
C GLN A 202 -6.60 6.23 7.11
N MET A 203 -6.74 6.09 8.43
CA MET A 203 -7.86 5.34 9.03
C MET A 203 -9.23 5.92 8.68
N SER A 204 -9.33 7.24 8.55
CA SER A 204 -10.57 7.91 8.17
C SER A 204 -11.01 7.58 6.73
N MET A 205 -10.07 7.23 5.84
CA MET A 205 -10.40 6.78 4.49
C MET A 205 -11.18 5.46 4.53
N PHE A 206 -10.76 4.51 5.36
CA PHE A 206 -11.49 3.26 5.55
C PHE A 206 -12.83 3.44 6.25
N ASP A 207 -12.93 4.40 7.17
CA ASP A 207 -14.20 4.77 7.79
C ASP A 207 -15.22 5.34 6.80
N SER A 208 -14.76 5.85 5.66
CA SER A 208 -15.62 6.33 4.59
C SER A 208 -16.18 5.19 3.73
N ILE A 209 -15.64 3.97 3.87
CA ILE A 209 -16.12 2.77 3.18
C ILE A 209 -17.14 2.08 4.08
N PRO A 210 -18.41 1.90 3.64
CA PRO A 210 -19.43 1.27 4.48
C PRO A 210 -19.02 -0.12 4.95
N TYR A 211 -19.30 -0.46 6.23
CA TYR A 211 -18.92 -1.76 6.79
C TYR A 211 -19.46 -2.95 6.00
N GLN A 212 -20.64 -2.83 5.38
CA GLN A 212 -21.17 -3.86 4.49
C GLN A 212 -20.24 -4.11 3.30
N VAL A 213 -19.79 -3.05 2.62
CA VAL A 213 -18.85 -3.16 1.50
C VAL A 213 -17.53 -3.78 1.95
N GLN A 214 -17.02 -3.38 3.12
CA GLN A 214 -15.82 -3.99 3.69
C GLN A 214 -16.01 -5.49 3.96
N ALA A 215 -17.19 -5.89 4.44
CA ALA A 215 -17.51 -7.29 4.69
C ALA A 215 -17.60 -8.09 3.38
N ASP A 216 -18.22 -7.53 2.35
CA ASP A 216 -18.29 -8.14 1.02
C ASP A 216 -16.87 -8.36 0.45
N MET A 217 -15.97 -7.37 0.59
CA MET A 217 -14.56 -7.50 0.21
C MET A 217 -13.87 -8.66 0.95
N LEU A 218 -14.05 -8.78 2.27
CA LEU A 218 -13.51 -9.88 3.07
C LEU A 218 -13.99 -11.25 2.57
N ILE A 219 -15.28 -11.37 2.27
CA ILE A 219 -15.86 -12.63 1.76
C ILE A 219 -15.25 -12.99 0.41
N GLU A 220 -15.10 -12.02 -0.49
CA GLU A 220 -14.48 -12.27 -1.79
C GLU A 220 -12.99 -12.63 -1.68
N THR A 221 -12.23 -12.02 -0.76
CA THR A 221 -10.84 -12.41 -0.48
C THR A 221 -10.73 -13.87 -0.08
N ILE A 222 -11.60 -14.31 0.84
CA ILE A 222 -11.59 -15.68 1.35
C ILE A 222 -11.97 -16.67 0.24
N LYS A 223 -12.98 -16.35 -0.57
CA LYS A 223 -13.36 -17.19 -1.73
C LYS A 223 -12.22 -17.30 -2.74
N SER A 224 -11.54 -16.20 -3.05
CA SER A 224 -10.42 -16.18 -3.98
C SER A 224 -9.23 -17.00 -3.47
N SER A 225 -8.92 -16.87 -2.17
CA SER A 225 -7.87 -17.65 -1.51
C SER A 225 -8.20 -19.15 -1.47
N ASP A 226 -9.42 -19.54 -1.08
CA ASP A 226 -9.82 -20.95 -1.07
C ASP A 226 -9.89 -21.55 -2.50
N ALA A 227 -10.08 -20.71 -3.52
CA ALA A 227 -10.03 -21.11 -4.93
C ALA A 227 -8.59 -21.23 -5.49
N GLY A 228 -7.55 -20.87 -4.72
CA GLY A 228 -6.16 -20.90 -5.15
C GLY A 228 -5.85 -19.90 -6.26
N SER A 229 -6.46 -18.71 -6.21
CA SER A 229 -6.21 -17.66 -7.21
C SER A 229 -4.75 -17.19 -7.12
N ASP A 230 -3.97 -17.35 -8.19
CA ASP A 230 -2.57 -16.90 -8.30
C ASP A 230 -2.41 -15.36 -8.30
N GLN A 231 -3.39 -14.57 -7.85
CA GLN A 231 -3.35 -13.09 -7.90
C GLN A 231 -2.26 -12.50 -7.01
N PHE A 232 -2.05 -13.03 -5.80
CA PHE A 232 -0.95 -12.58 -4.94
C PHE A 232 0.42 -12.87 -5.60
N ARG A 233 0.57 -14.05 -6.21
CA ARG A 233 1.78 -14.40 -6.98
C ARG A 233 1.95 -13.49 -8.20
N MET A 234 0.86 -13.20 -8.91
CA MET A 234 0.87 -12.28 -10.05
C MET A 234 1.31 -10.88 -9.64
N MET A 235 0.83 -10.37 -8.50
CA MET A 235 1.27 -9.07 -7.97
C MET A 235 2.76 -9.09 -7.61
N ILE A 236 3.25 -10.16 -6.98
CA ILE A 236 4.68 -10.36 -6.73
C ILE A 236 5.48 -10.37 -8.05
N ASP A 237 5.01 -11.06 -9.08
CA ASP A 237 5.68 -11.13 -10.38
C ASP A 237 5.69 -9.75 -11.09
N LEU A 238 4.59 -9.00 -11.03
CA LEU A 238 4.51 -7.63 -11.53
C LEU A 238 5.46 -6.70 -10.77
N TYR A 239 5.53 -6.83 -9.45
CA TYR A 239 6.44 -6.04 -8.62
C TYR A 239 7.91 -6.37 -8.90
N LYS A 240 8.26 -7.65 -9.02
CA LYS A 240 9.62 -8.11 -9.37
C LYS A 240 10.04 -7.69 -10.78
N SER A 241 9.09 -7.61 -11.71
CA SER A 241 9.31 -7.04 -13.04
C SER A 241 9.20 -5.50 -13.09
N GLN A 242 8.89 -4.88 -11.95
CA GLN A 242 8.78 -3.43 -11.74
C GLN A 242 7.72 -2.78 -12.64
N ASP A 243 6.71 -3.54 -13.07
CA ASP A 243 5.65 -3.06 -13.96
C ASP A 243 4.57 -2.30 -13.20
N ILE A 244 4.91 -1.06 -12.81
CA ILE A 244 4.01 -0.16 -12.06
C ILE A 244 2.71 0.15 -12.79
N ASN A 245 2.70 0.12 -14.12
CA ASN A 245 1.48 0.37 -14.90
C ASN A 245 0.52 -0.82 -14.78
N SER A 246 1.03 -2.04 -14.91
CA SER A 246 0.23 -3.25 -14.77
C SER A 246 -0.23 -3.46 -13.33
N MET A 247 0.59 -3.09 -12.34
CA MET A 247 0.16 -3.09 -10.94
C MET A 247 -1.03 -2.15 -10.71
N VAL A 248 -0.96 -0.90 -11.18
CA VAL A 248 -2.10 0.03 -11.07
C VAL A 248 -3.32 -0.46 -11.85
N SER A 249 -3.14 -1.02 -13.04
CA SER A 249 -4.25 -1.57 -13.83
C SER A 249 -4.96 -2.70 -13.08
N MET A 250 -4.20 -3.63 -12.49
CA MET A 250 -4.74 -4.74 -11.70
C MET A 250 -5.52 -4.26 -10.47
N ILE A 251 -5.12 -3.12 -9.89
CA ILE A 251 -5.78 -2.49 -8.75
C ILE A 251 -7.10 -1.80 -9.19
N SER A 252 -7.08 -1.16 -10.36
CA SER A 252 -8.20 -0.39 -10.92
C SER A 252 -9.20 -1.20 -11.76
N GLU A 253 -9.01 -2.52 -11.88
CA GLU A 253 -9.95 -3.38 -12.61
C GLU A 253 -11.31 -3.41 -11.89
N GLU A 254 -12.41 -3.41 -12.67
CA GLU A 254 -13.79 -3.36 -12.15
C GLU A 254 -14.09 -4.48 -11.14
N ASP A 255 -13.37 -5.59 -11.27
CA ASP A 255 -13.48 -6.75 -10.43
C ASP A 255 -12.52 -6.75 -9.22
N SER A 256 -11.90 -5.62 -8.86
CA SER A 256 -10.98 -5.57 -7.70
C SER A 256 -11.70 -5.45 -6.35
N GLY A 257 -13.03 -5.30 -6.37
CA GLY A 257 -13.85 -5.02 -5.19
C GLY A 257 -13.68 -3.58 -4.67
N MET A 258 -12.82 -2.77 -5.28
CA MET A 258 -12.52 -1.39 -4.89
C MET A 258 -13.10 -0.34 -5.83
N GLN A 259 -13.89 -0.76 -6.82
CA GLN A 259 -14.50 0.15 -7.79
C GLN A 259 -15.26 1.27 -7.06
N GLY A 260 -14.87 2.52 -7.34
CA GLY A 260 -15.44 3.71 -6.71
C GLY A 260 -14.70 4.23 -5.47
N PHE A 261 -13.73 3.49 -4.93
CA PHE A 261 -12.89 3.93 -3.80
C PHE A 261 -11.45 4.29 -4.19
N GLU A 262 -11.02 4.00 -5.42
CA GLU A 262 -9.68 4.36 -5.93
C GLU A 262 -9.35 5.84 -5.75
N THR A 263 -10.32 6.72 -6.07
CA THR A 263 -10.12 8.16 -5.89
C THR A 263 -9.84 8.52 -4.43
N LEU A 264 -10.45 7.81 -3.49
CA LEU A 264 -10.26 8.04 -2.05
C LEU A 264 -8.95 7.42 -1.54
N LEU A 265 -8.67 6.17 -1.93
CA LEU A 265 -7.57 5.36 -1.40
C LEU A 265 -6.22 5.64 -2.09
N VAL A 266 -6.22 6.27 -3.26
CA VAL A 266 -5.02 6.55 -4.05
C VAL A 266 -4.98 8.00 -4.51
N ASP A 267 -5.90 8.42 -5.38
CA ASP A 267 -5.76 9.71 -6.10
C ASP A 267 -5.76 10.92 -5.15
N GLN A 268 -6.70 10.96 -4.20
CA GLN A 268 -6.82 12.08 -3.27
C GLN A 268 -5.60 12.17 -2.35
N ARG A 269 -5.02 11.03 -1.98
CA ARG A 269 -3.81 10.95 -1.16
C ARG A 269 -2.61 11.47 -1.96
N ASN A 270 -2.44 10.98 -3.19
CA ASN A 270 -1.42 11.48 -4.11
C ASN A 270 -1.50 13.00 -4.27
N MET A 271 -2.69 13.54 -4.54
CA MET A 271 -2.88 14.98 -4.68
C MET A 271 -2.52 15.76 -3.41
N ASN A 272 -2.81 15.21 -2.22
CA ASN A 272 -2.46 15.83 -0.94
C ASN A 272 -0.96 15.76 -0.65
N TRP A 273 -0.26 14.72 -1.11
CA TRP A 273 1.17 14.53 -0.88
C TRP A 273 2.03 15.47 -1.74
N ILE A 274 1.62 15.77 -2.97
CA ILE A 274 2.46 16.53 -3.91
C ILE A 274 2.93 17.88 -3.36
N PRO A 275 2.08 18.73 -2.75
CA PRO A 275 2.55 19.95 -2.09
C PRO A 275 3.59 19.70 -1.00
N LEU A 276 3.39 18.68 -0.16
CA LEU A 276 4.33 18.32 0.92
C LEU A 276 5.67 17.86 0.36
N MET A 277 5.65 17.02 -0.68
CA MET A 277 6.85 16.56 -1.36
C MET A 277 7.63 17.75 -1.93
N LYS A 278 6.96 18.71 -2.57
CA LYS A 278 7.61 19.92 -3.12
C LYS A 278 8.34 20.70 -2.05
N ASP A 279 7.68 20.98 -0.93
CA ASP A 279 8.26 21.74 0.18
C ASP A 279 9.47 21.01 0.76
N MET A 280 9.35 19.70 1.00
CA MET A 280 10.45 18.88 1.53
C MET A 280 11.65 18.79 0.58
N MET A 281 11.42 18.65 -0.73
CA MET A 281 12.49 18.57 -1.73
C MET A 281 13.24 19.89 -1.94
N ILE A 282 12.63 21.03 -1.58
CA ILE A 282 13.30 22.34 -1.57
C ILE A 282 14.25 22.45 -0.37
N GLU A 283 13.89 21.85 0.77
CA GLU A 283 14.75 21.85 1.96
C GLU A 283 16.01 21.00 1.79
N GLY A 284 15.93 19.90 1.04
CA GLY A 284 17.05 18.99 0.80
C GLY A 284 16.65 17.72 0.05
N PRO A 285 17.60 16.81 -0.24
CA PRO A 285 17.34 15.55 -0.92
C PRO A 285 16.54 14.60 -0.03
N VAL A 286 15.43 14.07 -0.55
CA VAL A 286 14.52 13.18 0.17
C VAL A 286 14.33 11.87 -0.59
N PHE A 287 14.30 10.76 0.13
CA PHE A 287 13.87 9.47 -0.38
C PHE A 287 12.44 9.20 0.10
N PHE A 288 11.48 9.27 -0.82
CA PHE A 288 10.08 8.95 -0.57
C PHE A 288 9.83 7.46 -0.85
N ALA A 289 9.27 6.73 0.11
CA ALA A 289 8.86 5.34 -0.04
C ALA A 289 7.34 5.23 0.15
N VAL A 290 6.62 4.94 -0.93
CA VAL A 290 5.17 4.79 -0.97
C VAL A 290 4.80 3.53 -1.74
N GLY A 291 3.61 2.99 -1.57
CA GLY A 291 3.13 1.80 -2.26
C GLY A 291 3.20 1.99 -3.78
N ALA A 292 3.62 0.96 -4.50
CA ALA A 292 3.83 1.02 -5.94
C ALA A 292 2.55 1.37 -6.72
N GLY A 293 1.37 1.08 -6.14
CA GLY A 293 0.07 1.49 -6.65
C GLY A 293 -0.15 3.02 -6.71
N HIS A 294 0.65 3.80 -5.97
CA HIS A 294 0.59 5.25 -6.00
C HIS A 294 1.39 5.89 -7.14
N LEU A 295 2.25 5.13 -7.83
CA LEU A 295 3.25 5.73 -8.73
C LEU A 295 2.72 6.08 -10.12
N ALA A 296 1.95 5.17 -10.72
CA ALA A 296 1.47 5.28 -12.09
C ALA A 296 0.00 5.72 -12.17
N GLY A 297 -0.55 5.78 -13.38
CA GLY A 297 -1.91 6.26 -13.62
C GLY A 297 -2.00 7.78 -13.69
N LYS A 298 -3.15 8.29 -14.14
CA LYS A 298 -3.35 9.73 -14.42
C LYS A 298 -3.08 10.63 -13.21
N ASN A 299 -3.43 10.15 -12.03
CA ASN A 299 -3.25 10.83 -10.75
C ASN A 299 -2.17 10.17 -9.89
N GLY A 300 -1.24 9.42 -10.51
CA GLY A 300 -0.08 8.86 -9.83
C GLY A 300 0.92 9.95 -9.41
N VAL A 301 1.74 9.66 -8.40
CA VAL A 301 2.79 10.57 -7.91
C VAL A 301 3.74 11.00 -9.03
N ILE A 302 4.15 10.07 -9.91
CA ILE A 302 5.10 10.39 -10.99
C ILE A 302 4.47 11.38 -12.00
N PRO A 303 3.29 11.13 -12.59
CA PRO A 303 2.67 12.09 -13.49
C PRO A 303 2.33 13.43 -12.83
N LEU A 304 1.92 13.42 -11.55
CA LEU A 304 1.64 14.65 -10.82
C LEU A 304 2.90 15.49 -10.60
N LEU A 305 4.03 14.90 -10.21
CA LEU A 305 5.30 15.62 -10.09
C LEU A 305 5.80 16.13 -11.45
N MET A 306 5.65 15.36 -12.52
CA MET A 306 5.97 15.82 -13.88
C MET A 306 5.12 17.05 -14.27
N LYS A 307 3.83 17.04 -13.93
CA LYS A 307 2.92 18.16 -14.17
C LYS A 307 3.30 19.42 -13.38
N GLU A 308 3.87 19.25 -12.18
CA GLU A 308 4.43 20.35 -11.38
C GLU A 308 5.75 20.91 -11.94
N GLY A 309 6.30 20.31 -13.01
CA GLY A 309 7.50 20.78 -13.71
C GLY A 309 8.80 20.07 -13.30
N TYR A 310 8.72 19.01 -12.49
CA TYR A 310 9.89 18.18 -12.18
C TYR A 310 10.23 17.24 -13.34
N LYS A 311 11.53 16.97 -13.49
CA LYS A 311 12.03 15.90 -14.35
C LYS A 311 12.11 14.62 -13.55
N LEU A 312 11.39 13.60 -13.99
CA LEU A 312 11.37 12.27 -13.38
C LEU A 312 12.13 11.30 -14.30
N THR A 313 13.15 10.62 -13.78
CA THR A 313 13.96 9.65 -14.54
C THR A 313 13.92 8.29 -13.84
N PRO A 314 13.52 7.20 -14.53
CA PRO A 314 13.57 5.88 -13.94
C PRO A 314 15.04 5.47 -13.73
N LEU A 315 15.37 4.98 -12.54
CA LEU A 315 16.71 4.52 -12.20
C LEU A 315 16.83 3.01 -12.21
N SER A 316 15.76 2.32 -11.80
CA SER A 316 15.74 0.87 -11.79
C SER A 316 15.17 0.32 -13.10
N ASN A 317 15.71 -0.81 -13.56
CA ASN A 317 15.28 -1.49 -14.79
C ASN A 317 15.43 -0.67 -16.10
N ALA A 318 16.11 0.47 -16.06
CA ALA A 318 16.43 1.22 -17.26
C ALA A 318 17.24 0.32 -18.22
N PRO A 319 16.90 0.24 -19.52
CA PRO A 319 17.72 -0.49 -20.46
C PRO A 319 19.14 0.08 -20.37
N ALA A 320 20.12 -0.78 -20.09
CA ALA A 320 21.52 -0.39 -19.96
C ALA A 320 21.84 0.56 -21.11
N THR A 321 22.10 1.83 -20.79
CA THR A 321 22.43 2.86 -21.77
C THR A 321 23.52 2.28 -22.66
N LYS A 322 23.21 2.05 -23.95
CA LYS A 322 24.22 1.66 -24.94
C LYS A 322 25.35 2.66 -24.80
N LYS A 323 26.49 2.21 -24.28
CA LYS A 323 27.74 2.96 -24.38
C LYS A 323 27.95 3.23 -25.86
N ILE A 324 27.93 4.49 -26.24
CA ILE A 324 28.37 4.98 -27.55
C ILE A 324 29.90 4.81 -27.62
#